data_AF-A0A1Q6CFK9-F1
#
_entry.id   AF-A0A1Q6CFK9-F1
#
_cell.length_a   1.000
_cell.length_b   1.000
_cell.length_c   1.000
_cell.angle_alpha   90.00
_cell.angle_beta   90.00
_cell.angle_gamma   90.00
#
_symmetry.space_group_name_H-M   'P 1'
#
loop_
_entity.id
_entity.type
_entity.pdbx_description
1 polymer ?
#
loop_
_entity_poly.entity_id
_entity_poly.type
_entity_poly.pdbx_seq_one_letter_code
_entity_poly.pdbx_strand_id
1 'polypeptide(L)'
;MFTEGDYWQATQHRWEKAIRALGNTPFFALFICLPLFMVGYWLIASERLKHPEKHQSFFNTLCYGGLFFGLILSVSGVYLNLHPATKAAPELQAVGNNLFFLGQFVLCAGYVGLFVKVHQKRWFTRAFSWLSPLGKMALTNYISHSIIFTTIFYGYAGGMFGQIDRTQQMLFVVVVIIFQVIVSLIWLSYFRFGPLEWLWRSATYLKLQPMKR
;
A
#
# COMPACT_ATOMS: atom_id res chain seq x y z
N MET A 1 -22.20 9.28 11.29
CA MET A 1 -21.80 7.92 10.84
C MET A 1 -20.45 7.48 11.41
N PHE A 2 -19.34 8.17 11.13
CA PHE A 2 -18.02 7.74 11.65
C PHE A 2 -17.83 7.94 13.15
N THR A 3 -18.57 8.87 13.77
CA THR A 3 -18.54 9.17 15.21
C THR A 3 -19.67 8.53 16.01
N GLU A 4 -20.89 8.51 15.47
CA GLU A 4 -22.10 8.04 16.20
C GLU A 4 -23.02 7.10 15.39
N GLY A 5 -22.56 6.59 14.24
CA GLY A 5 -23.40 5.72 13.39
C GLY A 5 -23.39 4.27 13.85
N ASP A 6 -24.53 3.59 13.71
CA ASP A 6 -24.65 2.14 13.91
C ASP A 6 -23.94 1.33 12.80
N TYR A 7 -23.59 0.07 13.05
CA TYR A 7 -22.90 -0.81 12.10
C TYR A 7 -23.69 -1.02 10.81
N TRP A 8 -25.03 -1.02 10.88
CA TRP A 8 -25.85 -1.19 9.70
C TRP A 8 -25.83 0.04 8.79
N GLN A 9 -25.97 1.23 9.38
CA GLN A 9 -25.80 2.52 8.67
C GLN A 9 -24.37 2.63 8.10
N ALA A 10 -23.40 2.26 8.95
CA ALA A 10 -22.07 1.73 8.66
C ALA A 10 -21.88 1.16 7.24
N THR A 11 -22.60 0.07 7.05
CA THR A 11 -22.47 -0.87 5.95
C THR A 11 -23.25 -0.40 4.74
N GLN A 12 -24.46 0.14 4.93
CA GLN A 12 -25.29 0.64 3.83
C GLN A 12 -24.58 1.77 3.06
N HIS A 13 -24.00 2.74 3.77
CA HIS A 13 -23.25 3.82 3.12
C HIS A 13 -22.01 3.32 2.38
N ARG A 14 -21.31 2.31 2.92
CA ARG A 14 -20.18 1.67 2.23
C ARG A 14 -20.65 0.97 0.96
N TRP A 15 -21.77 0.26 1.01
CA TRP A 15 -22.34 -0.44 -0.14
C TRP A 15 -22.71 0.53 -1.27
N GLU A 16 -23.41 1.61 -0.95
CA GLU A 16 -23.79 2.63 -1.93
C GLU A 16 -22.58 3.32 -2.56
N LYS A 17 -21.54 3.61 -1.76
CA LYS A 17 -20.28 4.16 -2.27
C LYS A 17 -19.51 3.14 -3.10
N ALA A 18 -19.47 1.88 -2.68
CA ALA A 18 -18.78 0.81 -3.39
C ALA A 18 -19.37 0.61 -4.78
N ILE A 19 -20.69 0.56 -4.93
CA ILE A 19 -21.36 0.44 -6.23
C ILE A 19 -21.00 1.61 -7.15
N ARG A 20 -21.04 2.84 -6.65
CA ARG A 20 -20.66 4.02 -7.44
C ARG A 20 -19.19 3.98 -7.85
N ALA A 21 -18.31 3.57 -6.93
CA ALA A 21 -16.88 3.43 -7.21
C ALA A 21 -16.59 2.32 -8.22
N LEU A 22 -17.33 1.20 -8.16
CA LEU A 22 -17.19 0.07 -9.08
C LEU A 22 -17.42 0.45 -10.54
N GLY A 23 -18.26 1.47 -10.82
CA GLY A 23 -18.45 1.97 -12.19
C GLY A 23 -17.16 2.47 -12.85
N ASN A 24 -16.25 3.07 -12.07
CA ASN A 24 -14.96 3.58 -12.57
C ASN A 24 -13.83 2.54 -12.49
N THR A 25 -14.06 1.41 -11.80
CA THR A 25 -13.04 0.38 -11.58
C THR A 25 -12.51 -0.26 -12.86
N PRO A 26 -13.32 -0.61 -13.88
CA PRO A 26 -12.80 -1.19 -15.12
C PRO A 26 -11.79 -0.27 -15.83
N PHE A 27 -12.09 1.03 -15.87
CA PHE A 27 -11.19 2.02 -16.46
C PHE A 27 -9.87 2.09 -15.69
N PHE A 28 -9.93 2.22 -14.36
CA PHE A 28 -8.74 2.23 -13.51
C PHE A 28 -7.92 0.94 -13.64
N ALA A 29 -8.59 -0.22 -13.62
CA ALA A 29 -7.93 -1.52 -13.70
C ALA A 29 -7.21 -1.71 -15.05
N LEU A 30 -7.85 -1.35 -16.16
CA LEU A 30 -7.30 -1.55 -17.50
C LEU A 30 -6.22 -0.53 -17.86
N PHE A 31 -6.40 0.74 -17.50
CA PHE A 31 -5.49 1.80 -17.95
C PHE A 31 -4.40 2.17 -16.92
N ILE A 32 -4.56 1.78 -15.65
CA ILE A 32 -3.58 2.09 -14.61
C ILE A 32 -2.99 0.81 -14.04
N CYS A 33 -3.81 -0.11 -13.51
CA CYS A 33 -3.28 -1.31 -12.87
C CYS A 33 -2.58 -2.23 -13.87
N LEU A 34 -3.21 -2.54 -15.01
CA LEU A 34 -2.68 -3.48 -15.98
C LEU A 34 -1.30 -3.06 -16.51
N PRO A 35 -1.06 -1.80 -16.96
CA PRO A 35 0.28 -1.35 -17.34
C PRO A 35 1.31 -1.48 -16.21
N LEU A 36 0.95 -1.15 -14.97
CA LEU A 36 1.84 -1.32 -13.82
C LEU A 36 2.19 -2.79 -13.57
N PHE A 37 1.21 -3.69 -13.68
CA PHE A 37 1.43 -5.14 -13.61
C PHE A 37 2.33 -5.63 -14.74
N MET A 38 2.15 -5.12 -15.97
CA MET A 38 3.00 -5.45 -17.11
C MET A 38 4.45 -4.99 -16.90
N VAL A 39 4.67 -3.78 -16.35
CA VAL A 39 6.00 -3.30 -15.98
C VAL A 39 6.63 -4.19 -14.90
N GLY A 40 5.86 -4.55 -13.87
CA GLY A 40 6.32 -5.47 -12.82
C GLY A 40 6.68 -6.85 -13.37
N TYR A 41 5.84 -7.41 -14.24
CA TYR A 41 6.10 -8.66 -14.93
C TYR A 41 7.35 -8.57 -15.81
N TRP A 42 7.50 -7.50 -16.59
CA TRP A 42 8.67 -7.26 -17.43
C TRP A 42 9.96 -7.20 -16.62
N LEU A 43 9.98 -6.57 -15.42
CA LEU A 43 11.15 -6.55 -14.54
C LEU A 43 11.58 -7.94 -14.05
N ILE A 44 10.62 -8.85 -13.88
CA ILE A 44 10.88 -10.24 -13.48
C ILE A 44 11.28 -11.10 -14.69
N ALA A 45 10.56 -10.96 -15.80
CA ALA A 45 10.78 -11.70 -17.04
C ALA A 45 12.11 -11.35 -17.70
N SER A 46 12.55 -10.09 -17.62
CA SER A 46 13.88 -9.63 -18.06
C SER A 46 15.02 -10.00 -17.09
N GLU A 47 14.71 -10.74 -16.02
CA GLU A 47 15.63 -11.15 -14.95
C GLU A 47 16.31 -10.02 -14.17
N ARG A 48 15.98 -8.75 -14.47
CA ARG A 48 16.56 -7.58 -13.81
C ARG A 48 16.35 -7.61 -12.30
N LEU A 49 15.16 -8.02 -11.85
CA LEU A 49 14.84 -8.13 -10.43
C LEU A 49 15.44 -9.39 -9.78
N LYS A 50 15.72 -10.45 -10.55
CA LYS A 50 16.37 -11.68 -10.07
C LYS A 50 17.87 -11.49 -9.88
N HIS A 51 18.50 -10.70 -10.76
CA HIS A 51 19.93 -10.42 -10.74
C HIS A 51 20.21 -8.90 -10.69
N PRO A 52 19.79 -8.20 -9.62
CA PRO A 52 19.93 -6.74 -9.55
C PRO A 52 21.40 -6.28 -9.55
N GLU A 53 22.30 -7.13 -9.05
CA GLU A 53 23.76 -6.95 -9.06
C GLU A 53 24.32 -6.77 -10.49
N LYS A 54 23.71 -7.41 -11.50
CA LYS A 54 24.13 -7.30 -12.90
C LYS A 54 23.55 -6.06 -13.60
N HIS A 55 22.51 -5.45 -13.03
CA HIS A 55 21.77 -4.34 -13.62
C HIS A 55 21.83 -3.07 -12.76
N GLN A 56 22.94 -2.85 -12.04
CA GLN A 56 23.08 -1.71 -11.13
C GLN A 56 22.88 -0.36 -11.83
N SER A 57 23.35 -0.17 -13.06
CA SER A 57 23.15 1.08 -13.80
C SER A 57 21.67 1.41 -14.00
N PHE A 58 20.85 0.39 -14.28
CA PHE A 58 19.41 0.56 -14.44
C PHE A 58 18.75 0.98 -13.12
N PHE A 59 19.03 0.26 -12.03
CA PHE A 59 18.46 0.60 -10.72
C PHE A 59 19.02 1.90 -10.14
N ASN A 60 20.24 2.30 -10.48
CA ASN A 60 20.81 3.61 -10.15
C ASN A 60 20.08 4.73 -10.90
N THR A 61 19.82 4.53 -12.19
CA THR A 61 19.07 5.50 -13.00
C THR A 61 17.64 5.64 -12.49
N LEU A 62 16.98 4.51 -12.20
CA LEU A 62 15.66 4.52 -11.57
C LEU A 62 15.69 5.26 -10.23
N CYS A 63 16.64 4.92 -9.34
CA CYS A 63 16.76 5.53 -8.03
C CYS A 63 17.03 7.03 -8.11
N TYR A 64 18.17 7.45 -8.66
CA TYR A 64 18.54 8.86 -8.64
C TYR A 64 17.72 9.70 -9.62
N GLY A 65 17.48 9.20 -10.83
CA GLY A 65 16.65 9.89 -11.82
C GLY A 65 15.18 9.94 -11.38
N GLY A 66 14.61 8.82 -10.93
CA GLY A 66 13.23 8.76 -10.48
C GLY A 66 12.97 9.60 -9.22
N LEU A 67 13.90 9.59 -8.25
CA LEU A 67 13.78 10.46 -7.08
C LEU A 67 13.93 11.94 -7.47
N PHE A 68 14.95 12.31 -8.26
CA PHE A 68 15.20 13.70 -8.64
C PHE A 68 14.05 14.28 -9.48
N PHE A 69 13.75 13.66 -10.62
CA PHE A 69 12.69 14.14 -11.51
C PHE A 69 11.31 13.95 -10.90
N GLY A 70 11.06 12.84 -10.19
CA GLY A 70 9.79 12.59 -9.51
C GLY A 70 9.49 13.66 -8.46
N LEU A 71 10.47 14.00 -7.62
CA LEU A 71 10.31 15.07 -6.62
C LEU A 71 10.09 16.43 -7.28
N ILE A 72 10.86 16.79 -8.31
CA ILE A 72 10.70 18.07 -9.02
C ILE A 72 9.29 18.17 -9.62
N LEU A 73 8.82 17.14 -10.31
CA LEU A 73 7.49 17.12 -10.92
C LEU A 73 6.38 17.18 -9.86
N SER A 74 6.48 16.40 -8.79
CA SER A 74 5.50 16.40 -7.70
C SER A 74 5.46 17.73 -6.95
N VAL A 75 6.62 18.31 -6.59
CA VAL A 75 6.68 19.61 -5.91
C VAL A 75 6.17 20.72 -6.82
N SER A 76 6.52 20.70 -8.11
CA SER A 76 6.02 21.67 -9.09
C SER A 76 4.49 21.56 -9.26
N GLY A 77 3.97 20.33 -9.33
CA GLY A 77 2.53 20.08 -9.39
C GLY A 77 1.78 20.57 -8.15
N VAL A 78 2.31 20.31 -6.95
CA VAL A 78 1.75 20.83 -5.69
C VAL A 78 1.82 22.35 -5.64
N TYR A 79 2.97 22.94 -6.00
CA TYR A 79 3.16 24.39 -6.01
C TYR A 79 2.15 25.08 -6.92
N LEU A 80 1.94 24.56 -8.13
CA LEU A 80 0.91 25.05 -9.04
C LEU A 80 -0.48 24.95 -8.42
N ASN A 81 -0.85 23.78 -7.88
CA ASN A 81 -2.16 23.58 -7.25
C ASN A 81 -2.43 24.47 -6.02
N LEU A 82 -1.38 24.87 -5.30
CA LEU A 82 -1.49 25.80 -4.17
C LEU A 82 -1.49 27.26 -4.62
N HIS A 83 -1.03 27.55 -5.85
CA HIS A 83 -0.95 28.91 -6.36
C HIS A 83 -2.35 29.50 -6.55
N PRO A 84 -2.66 30.71 -6.01
CA PRO A 84 -3.99 31.30 -6.07
C PRO A 84 -4.57 31.43 -7.49
N ALA A 85 -3.72 31.59 -8.50
CA ALA A 85 -4.14 31.68 -9.91
C ALA A 85 -4.87 30.43 -10.41
N THR A 86 -4.66 29.25 -9.82
CA THR A 86 -5.40 28.03 -10.21
C THR A 86 -6.87 28.09 -9.86
N LYS A 87 -7.29 28.95 -8.92
CA LYS A 87 -8.71 29.18 -8.63
C LYS A 87 -9.42 29.93 -9.76
N ALA A 88 -8.67 30.71 -10.55
CA ALA A 88 -9.18 31.52 -11.65
C ALA A 88 -9.01 30.84 -13.02
N ALA A 89 -8.12 29.84 -13.14
CA ALA A 89 -7.81 29.15 -14.38
C ALA A 89 -7.83 27.62 -14.20
N PRO A 90 -8.94 26.94 -14.55
CA PRO A 90 -9.07 25.48 -14.45
C PRO A 90 -8.01 24.71 -15.24
N GLU A 91 -7.52 25.26 -16.35
CA GLU A 91 -6.46 24.64 -17.15
C GLU A 91 -5.15 24.55 -16.38
N LEU A 92 -4.82 25.60 -15.61
CA LEU A 92 -3.61 25.63 -14.79
C LEU A 92 -3.69 24.61 -13.65
N GLN A 93 -4.89 24.42 -13.08
CA GLN A 93 -5.14 23.36 -12.10
C GLN A 93 -4.97 21.97 -12.73
N ALA A 94 -5.49 21.75 -13.94
CA ALA A 94 -5.33 20.49 -14.67
C ALA A 94 -3.85 20.18 -14.93
N VAL A 95 -3.06 21.17 -15.36
CA VAL A 95 -1.60 21.02 -15.52
C VAL A 95 -0.93 20.65 -14.21
N GLY A 96 -1.26 21.33 -13.11
CA GLY A 96 -0.72 21.02 -11.78
C GLY A 96 -1.02 19.58 -11.35
N ASN A 97 -2.27 19.13 -11.54
CA ASN A 97 -2.68 17.75 -11.25
C ASN A 97 -1.94 16.73 -12.11
N ASN A 98 -1.84 16.96 -13.42
CA ASN A 98 -1.13 16.05 -14.32
C ASN A 98 0.36 15.94 -13.97
N LEU A 99 1.02 17.07 -13.67
CA LEU A 99 2.41 17.07 -13.20
C LEU A 99 2.56 16.29 -11.88
N PHE A 100 1.62 16.46 -10.96
CA PHE A 100 1.62 15.72 -9.70
C PHE A 100 1.49 14.21 -9.92
N PHE A 101 0.53 13.76 -10.74
CA PHE A 101 0.33 12.35 -11.05
C PHE A 101 1.52 11.74 -11.81
N LEU A 102 2.05 12.43 -12.82
CA LEU A 102 3.26 11.99 -13.53
C LEU A 102 4.45 11.90 -12.57
N GLY A 103 4.61 12.90 -11.70
CA GLY A 103 5.62 12.89 -10.65
C GLY A 103 5.50 11.67 -9.74
N GLN A 104 4.29 11.26 -9.34
CA GLN A 104 4.07 10.06 -8.52
C GLN A 104 4.55 8.78 -9.21
N PHE A 105 4.29 8.60 -10.51
CA PHE A 105 4.76 7.42 -11.24
C PHE A 105 6.29 7.39 -11.35
N VAL A 106 6.90 8.53 -11.65
CA VAL A 106 8.38 8.66 -11.73
C VAL A 106 9.02 8.45 -10.36
N LEU A 107 8.40 8.99 -9.30
CA LEU A 107 8.85 8.83 -7.93
C LEU A 107 8.72 7.38 -7.45
N CYS A 108 7.65 6.69 -7.86
CA CYS A 108 7.46 5.26 -7.60
C CYS A 108 8.60 4.44 -8.22
N ALA A 109 9.00 4.73 -9.46
CA ALA A 109 10.19 4.13 -10.08
C ALA A 109 11.47 4.42 -9.28
N GLY A 110 11.59 5.65 -8.74
CA GLY A 110 12.60 6.04 -7.75
C GLY A 110 12.62 5.14 -6.52
N TYR A 111 11.47 4.93 -5.89
CA TYR A 111 11.32 4.06 -4.72
C TYR A 111 11.66 2.60 -5.01
N VAL A 112 11.28 2.08 -6.19
CA VAL A 112 11.69 0.73 -6.62
C VAL A 112 13.21 0.63 -6.72
N GLY A 113 13.86 1.59 -7.39
CA GLY A 113 15.32 1.63 -7.50
C GLY A 113 16.01 1.74 -6.15
N LEU A 114 15.51 2.60 -5.26
CA LEU A 114 16.01 2.76 -3.90
C LEU A 114 15.88 1.46 -3.11
N PHE A 115 14.69 0.84 -3.11
CA PHE A 115 14.43 -0.39 -2.36
C PHE A 115 15.33 -1.53 -2.83
N VAL A 116 15.48 -1.72 -4.15
CA VAL A 116 16.36 -2.76 -4.70
C VAL A 116 17.82 -2.53 -4.30
N LYS A 117 18.31 -1.29 -4.31
CA LYS A 117 19.68 -0.97 -3.89
C LYS A 117 19.93 -1.24 -2.41
N VAL A 118 18.98 -0.84 -1.56
CA VAL A 118 19.12 -0.97 -0.11
C VAL A 118 18.93 -2.42 0.32
N HIS A 119 18.03 -3.16 -0.33
CA HIS A 119 17.80 -4.58 -0.08
C HIS A 119 19.01 -5.47 -0.40
N GLN A 120 19.90 -5.06 -1.31
CA GLN A 120 21.17 -5.74 -1.55
C GLN A 120 22.15 -5.64 -0.37
N LYS A 121 21.93 -4.73 0.59
CA LYS A 121 22.80 -4.55 1.75
C LYS A 121 22.38 -5.49 2.89
N ARG A 122 23.32 -6.32 3.36
CA ARG A 122 23.10 -7.29 4.46
C ARG A 122 22.58 -6.66 5.76
N TRP A 123 23.02 -5.44 6.09
CA TRP A 123 22.55 -4.75 7.29
C TRP A 123 21.06 -4.44 7.22
N PHE A 124 20.54 -4.09 6.04
CA PHE A 124 19.15 -3.73 5.86
C PHE A 124 18.24 -4.97 5.94
N THR A 125 18.62 -6.05 5.25
CA THR A 125 17.86 -7.30 5.33
C THR A 125 17.81 -7.84 6.76
N ARG A 126 18.90 -7.71 7.53
CA ARG A 126 18.94 -8.06 8.96
C ARG A 126 18.10 -7.11 9.83
N ALA A 127 18.16 -5.81 9.59
CA ALA A 127 17.41 -4.81 10.36
C ALA A 127 15.90 -4.94 10.17
N PHE A 128 15.44 -5.40 9.00
CA PHE A 128 14.01 -5.53 8.68
C PHE A 128 13.51 -6.99 8.67
N SER A 129 14.34 -7.98 9.03
CA SER A 129 13.93 -9.39 9.04
C SER A 129 12.78 -9.68 10.00
N TRP A 130 12.65 -8.89 11.07
CA TRP A 130 11.55 -9.00 12.04
C TRP A 130 10.17 -8.69 11.44
N LEU A 131 10.09 -7.99 10.30
CA LEU A 131 8.84 -7.74 9.57
C LEU A 131 8.46 -8.90 8.63
N SER A 132 9.36 -9.85 8.37
CA SER A 132 9.09 -10.99 7.48
C SER A 132 7.79 -11.77 7.80
N PRO A 133 7.45 -12.04 9.08
CA PRO A 133 6.18 -12.67 9.46
C PRO A 133 4.95 -11.91 8.99
N LEU A 134 4.97 -10.58 9.03
CA LEU A 134 3.84 -9.76 8.56
C LEU A 134 3.56 -10.02 7.08
N GLY A 135 4.62 -10.07 6.26
CA GLY A 135 4.52 -10.32 4.82
C GLY A 135 4.05 -11.73 4.48
N LYS A 136 4.39 -12.73 5.31
CA LYS A 136 3.90 -14.11 5.14
C LYS A 136 2.41 -14.28 5.47
N MET A 137 1.85 -13.34 6.23
CA MET A 137 0.44 -13.28 6.62
C MET A 137 -0.22 -11.98 6.14
N ALA A 138 0.14 -11.49 4.95
CA ALA A 138 -0.28 -10.18 4.45
C ALA A 138 -1.81 -10.00 4.37
N LEU A 139 -2.55 -11.00 3.88
CA LEU A 139 -4.01 -10.94 3.77
C LEU A 139 -4.68 -11.01 5.14
N THR A 140 -4.23 -11.93 6.00
CA THR A 140 -4.72 -12.02 7.38
C THR A 140 -4.48 -10.71 8.12
N ASN A 141 -3.25 -10.18 8.08
CA ASN A 141 -2.90 -8.95 8.78
C ASN A 141 -3.66 -7.74 8.23
N TYR A 142 -3.89 -7.66 6.92
CA TYR A 142 -4.70 -6.60 6.32
C TYR A 142 -6.15 -6.59 6.85
N ILE A 143 -6.78 -7.76 6.91
CA ILE A 143 -8.15 -7.87 7.44
C ILE A 143 -8.16 -7.63 8.95
N SER A 144 -7.21 -8.19 9.70
CA SER A 144 -7.08 -7.90 11.14
C SER A 144 -6.86 -6.42 11.42
N HIS A 145 -6.07 -5.72 10.60
CA HIS A 145 -5.87 -4.28 10.72
C HIS A 145 -7.19 -3.54 10.50
N SER A 146 -7.93 -3.91 9.46
CA SER A 146 -9.24 -3.32 9.17
C SER A 146 -10.22 -3.55 10.34
N ILE A 147 -10.26 -4.74 10.92
CA ILE A 147 -11.09 -5.04 12.10
C ILE A 147 -10.66 -4.18 13.28
N ILE A 148 -9.36 -4.17 13.65
CA ILE A 148 -8.85 -3.40 14.79
C ILE A 148 -9.20 -1.91 14.65
N PHE A 149 -8.89 -1.31 13.51
CA PHE A 149 -9.10 0.13 13.30
C PHE A 149 -10.58 0.49 13.21
N THR A 150 -11.39 -0.34 12.56
CA THR A 150 -12.82 -0.04 12.48
C THR A 150 -13.51 -0.22 13.83
N THR A 151 -13.13 -1.23 14.61
CA THR A 151 -13.64 -1.41 15.99
C THR A 151 -13.23 -0.26 16.91
N ILE A 152 -12.04 0.29 16.79
CA ILE A 152 -11.58 1.34 17.71
C ILE A 152 -12.08 2.73 17.30
N PHE A 153 -12.01 3.05 16.01
CA PHE A 153 -12.30 4.40 15.56
C PHE A 153 -13.76 4.62 15.16
N TYR A 154 -14.47 3.61 14.64
CA TYR A 154 -15.82 3.87 14.14
C TYR A 154 -16.83 3.99 15.28
N GLY A 155 -17.82 4.85 15.06
CA GLY A 155 -18.90 5.15 16.01
C GLY A 155 -19.71 3.95 16.48
N TYR A 156 -19.80 2.88 15.69
CA TYR A 156 -20.53 1.67 16.08
C TYR A 156 -19.82 0.84 17.16
N ALA A 157 -18.58 1.19 17.52
CA ALA A 157 -17.79 0.49 18.54
C ALA A 157 -17.06 1.51 19.42
N GLY A 158 -15.77 1.76 19.21
CA GLY A 158 -14.96 2.61 20.07
C GLY A 158 -15.16 4.12 19.87
N GLY A 159 -15.70 4.55 18.73
CA GLY A 159 -16.08 5.96 18.49
C GLY A 159 -14.94 6.98 18.54
N MET A 160 -13.68 6.55 18.47
CA MET A 160 -12.52 7.44 18.62
C MET A 160 -12.22 8.29 17.35
N PHE A 161 -13.06 8.23 16.32
CA PHE A 161 -12.87 9.01 15.10
C PHE A 161 -12.84 10.52 15.40
N GLY A 162 -11.71 11.15 15.09
CA GLY A 162 -11.51 12.58 15.34
C GLY A 162 -11.28 12.96 16.81
N GLN A 163 -11.23 11.98 17.73
CA GLN A 163 -11.09 12.21 19.17
C GLN A 163 -9.63 12.25 19.65
N ILE A 164 -8.73 11.62 18.90
CA ILE A 164 -7.29 11.59 19.21
C ILE A 164 -6.48 12.36 18.17
N ASP A 165 -5.40 13.00 18.63
CA ASP A 165 -4.52 13.79 17.79
C ASP A 165 -3.70 12.91 16.84
N ARG A 166 -3.00 13.54 15.88
CA ARG A 166 -2.21 12.81 14.88
C ARG A 166 -1.03 12.06 15.50
N THR A 167 -0.46 12.57 16.59
CA THR A 167 0.68 11.94 17.27
C THR A 167 0.25 10.63 17.93
N GLN A 168 -0.87 10.65 18.66
CA GLN A 168 -1.44 9.44 19.26
C GLN A 168 -1.86 8.41 18.20
N GLN A 169 -2.41 8.85 17.06
CA GLN A 169 -2.72 7.96 15.94
C GLN A 169 -1.46 7.24 15.42
N MET A 170 -0.35 7.96 15.25
CA MET A 170 0.92 7.35 14.80
C MET A 170 1.45 6.34 15.82
N LEU A 171 1.44 6.68 17.11
CA LEU A 171 1.85 5.76 18.16
C LEU A 171 0.97 4.49 18.17
N PHE A 172 -0.34 4.66 18.03
CA PHE A 172 -1.29 3.56 17.94
C PHE A 172 -0.98 2.61 16.77
N VAL A 173 -0.70 3.16 15.58
CA VAL A 173 -0.29 2.35 14.42
C VAL A 173 0.97 1.53 14.71
N VAL A 174 1.99 2.13 15.32
CA VAL A 174 3.23 1.42 15.69
C VAL A 174 2.93 0.27 16.65
N VAL A 175 2.11 0.50 17.68
CA VAL A 175 1.69 -0.53 18.63
C VAL A 175 0.97 -1.68 17.93
N VAL A 176 0.02 -1.39 17.03
CA VAL A 176 -0.71 -2.43 16.28
C VAL A 176 0.22 -3.23 15.38
N ILE A 177 1.18 -2.58 14.70
CA ILE A 177 2.17 -3.26 13.85
C ILE A 177 3.02 -4.22 14.69
N ILE A 178 3.56 -3.75 15.83
CA ILE A 178 4.38 -4.60 16.72
C ILE A 178 3.55 -5.78 17.23
N PHE A 179 2.33 -5.54 17.68
CA PHE A 179 1.41 -6.58 18.10
C PHE A 179 1.16 -7.62 16.99
N GLN A 180 0.86 -7.17 15.76
CA GLN A 180 0.64 -8.06 14.62
C GLN A 180 1.90 -8.85 14.22
N VAL A 181 3.09 -8.27 14.36
CA VAL A 181 4.35 -9.00 14.15
C VAL A 181 4.47 -10.14 15.16
N ILE A 182 4.27 -9.86 16.45
CA ILE A 182 4.38 -10.86 17.52
C ILE A 182 3.37 -11.98 17.30
N VAL A 183 2.11 -11.64 17.03
CA VAL A 183 1.06 -12.61 16.73
C VAL A 183 1.42 -13.43 15.49
N SER A 184 1.91 -12.79 14.43
CA SER A 184 2.33 -13.49 13.21
C SER A 184 3.53 -14.43 13.45
N LEU A 185 4.49 -14.02 14.29
CA LEU A 185 5.63 -14.83 14.68
C LEU A 185 5.20 -16.10 15.40
N ILE A 186 4.37 -15.94 16.44
CA ILE A 186 3.83 -17.06 17.23
C ILE A 186 2.97 -17.95 16.35
N TRP A 187 2.08 -17.38 15.53
CA TRP A 187 1.24 -18.16 14.63
C TRP A 187 2.06 -19.01 13.67
N LEU A 188 3.06 -18.39 13.02
CA LEU A 188 3.92 -19.08 12.07
C LEU A 188 4.90 -20.05 12.73
N SER A 189 5.06 -20.08 14.06
CA SER A 189 5.80 -21.19 14.69
C SER A 189 5.02 -22.49 14.68
N TYR A 190 3.69 -22.43 14.67
CA TYR A 190 2.80 -23.62 14.66
C TYR A 190 2.21 -23.93 13.27
N PHE A 191 1.98 -22.91 12.45
CA PHE A 191 1.27 -23.02 11.17
C PHE A 191 2.14 -22.60 9.97
N ARG A 192 1.79 -23.11 8.78
CA ARG A 192 2.49 -22.83 7.51
C ARG A 192 2.04 -21.52 6.86
N PHE A 193 0.78 -21.14 7.06
CA PHE A 193 0.14 -19.98 6.45
C PHE A 193 -0.69 -19.24 7.49
N GLY A 194 -1.00 -17.97 7.24
CA GLY A 194 -2.08 -17.31 7.95
C GLY A 194 -3.43 -17.93 7.57
N PRO A 195 -4.46 -17.77 8.44
CA PRO A 195 -5.77 -18.38 8.25
C PRO A 195 -6.43 -17.97 6.93
N LEU A 196 -6.38 -16.69 6.57
CA LEU A 196 -6.98 -16.21 5.32
C LEU A 196 -6.17 -16.61 4.09
N GLU A 197 -4.84 -16.64 4.19
CA GLU A 197 -3.99 -17.14 3.12
C GLU A 197 -4.24 -18.63 2.85
N TRP A 198 -4.43 -19.42 3.90
CA TRP A 198 -4.77 -20.84 3.80
C TRP A 198 -6.12 -21.03 3.10
N LEU A 199 -7.12 -20.24 3.50
CA LEU A 199 -8.47 -20.30 2.93
C LEU A 199 -8.44 -19.90 1.45
N TRP A 200 -7.73 -18.80 1.13
CA TRP A 200 -7.54 -18.33 -0.23
C TRP A 200 -6.84 -19.36 -1.12
N ARG A 201 -5.74 -19.96 -0.66
CA ARG A 201 -5.02 -21.00 -1.42
C ARG A 201 -5.87 -22.25 -1.60
N SER A 202 -6.56 -22.69 -0.56
CA SER A 202 -7.41 -23.88 -0.62
C SER A 202 -8.58 -23.69 -1.59
N ALA A 203 -9.17 -22.49 -1.62
CA ALA A 203 -10.19 -22.12 -2.59
C ALA A 203 -9.63 -22.02 -4.02
N THR A 204 -8.47 -21.39 -4.22
CA THR A 204 -7.85 -21.20 -5.54
C THR A 204 -7.50 -22.53 -6.21
N TYR A 205 -6.97 -23.48 -5.44
CA TYR A 205 -6.57 -24.81 -5.95
C TYR A 205 -7.67 -25.86 -5.78
N LEU A 206 -8.85 -25.48 -5.25
CA LEU A 206 -9.97 -26.38 -4.93
C LEU A 206 -9.52 -27.63 -4.13
N LYS A 207 -8.51 -27.46 -3.28
CA LYS A 207 -7.90 -28.53 -2.48
C LYS A 207 -7.45 -27.99 -1.14
N LEU A 208 -7.87 -28.64 -0.06
CA LEU A 208 -7.45 -28.31 1.30
C LEU A 208 -5.93 -28.46 1.44
N GLN A 209 -5.26 -27.34 1.71
CA GLN A 209 -3.82 -27.30 1.92
C GLN A 209 -3.47 -27.75 3.35
N PRO A 210 -2.32 -28.40 3.59
CA PRO A 210 -1.87 -28.71 4.95
C PRO A 210 -1.54 -27.42 5.71
N MET A 211 -2.19 -27.21 6.86
CA MET A 211 -2.08 -25.97 7.64
C MET A 211 -1.04 -26.03 8.76
N LYS A 212 -0.96 -27.16 9.47
CA LYS A 212 0.03 -27.37 10.55
C LYS A 212 1.41 -27.65 9.95
N ARG A 213 2.45 -27.19 10.64
CA ARG A 213 3.83 -27.50 10.26
C ARG A 213 4.14 -28.98 10.43
#